data_AF-A0A2P6TI97-F1
#
_entry.id   AF-A0A2P6TI97-F1
#
_cell.length_a   1.000
_cell.length_b   1.000
_cell.length_c   1.000
_cell.angle_alpha   90.00
_cell.angle_beta   90.00
_cell.angle_gamma   90.00
#
_symmetry.space_group_name_H-M   'P 1'
#
loop_
_entity.id
_entity.type
_entity.pdbx_description
1 polymer ?
#
loop_
_entity_poly.entity_id
_entity_poly.type
_entity_poly.pdbx_seq_one_letter_code
_entity_poly.pdbx_strand_id
1 'polypeptide(L)'
;MEHHAPPSEIIPHKRKRNPWVLVGSAATAGVLLGGLVAFKNGNSVLAQHFMRARIVTQGITVAIMIASGGYLATAVQSGMLSQAEIAELRAVRKLYAWAVFAHTAGQVAPLLAWATLPADELAQRVGSIFLMLVFNLLLHVAPRFYLCHSTQLQIALRLLYYAFPLLRKPRGIQGTLNEEPTPGVVGAVLDTLRVAWGSRLVAVLMAALITPLHVLPLLPHLLLQVYAIAMVRNNSSLCTAPLLAHPLTQQRLQRLYRWMDMLLVALPNGALLLPGRATASTAQRPSLLNEAGSSQAATASRQAVQAEQLSQTAATELRIVCKLSAWAVFAHVAGQTAPLLAWATLPAAELAQRVGSILLMLAFHLLLFAAPRFYLRHSTQLQIALRLLYFSFPLMRKPRGIQGALNGRPTPGAAGALLDVLRVAWGSRIVAVLPTSLITPLDILPLVPHLILQVYAIAMVRSNSSLCAAPLLAHPITRQRLRRLYHWMDVLLLVLPSGALLLPGKATDSLTQQTKPGDDSDSSSQQPHAAMAQCEGALNFLAAVLGLLLPLLTTAKLS
;
A
#
# COMPACT_ATOMS: atom_id res chain seq x y z
N MET A 1 61.40 -4.27 23.94
CA MET A 1 61.69 -3.62 22.63
C MET A 1 60.46 -2.83 22.24
N GLU A 2 60.45 -1.54 22.61
CA GLU A 2 59.42 -0.59 22.21
C GLU A 2 59.67 -0.17 20.76
N HIS A 3 58.69 -0.43 19.88
CA HIS A 3 58.70 0.05 18.51
C HIS A 3 58.32 1.53 18.48
N HIS A 4 59.31 2.41 18.43
CA HIS A 4 59.12 3.81 18.07
C HIS A 4 58.73 3.89 16.58
N ALA A 5 57.47 4.22 16.29
CA ALA A 5 57.02 4.56 14.95
C ALA A 5 57.59 5.94 14.52
N PRO A 6 58.03 6.10 13.26
CA PRO A 6 58.67 7.33 12.79
C PRO A 6 57.66 8.50 12.69
N PRO A 7 58.05 9.73 13.11
CA PRO A 7 57.15 10.90 13.21
C PRO A 7 56.72 11.54 11.87
N SER A 8 56.93 10.91 10.72
CA SER A 8 56.66 11.49 9.39
C SER A 8 55.23 11.29 8.87
N GLU A 9 54.33 10.66 9.61
CA GLU A 9 52.95 10.39 9.15
C GLU A 9 51.92 11.51 9.47
N ILE A 10 52.32 12.62 10.10
CA ILE A 10 51.39 13.69 10.52
C ILE A 10 51.35 14.86 9.52
N ILE A 11 51.67 14.63 8.25
CA ILE A 11 51.40 15.63 7.19
C ILE A 11 50.23 15.13 6.36
N PRO A 12 48.98 15.56 6.63
CA PRO A 12 47.84 15.12 5.85
C PRO A 12 48.04 15.54 4.39
N HIS A 13 48.19 14.55 3.50
CA HIS A 13 48.26 14.80 2.07
C HIS A 13 47.08 15.67 1.62
N LYS A 14 47.36 16.74 0.86
CA LYS A 14 46.36 17.65 0.29
C LYS A 14 45.35 16.84 -0.53
N ARG A 15 44.23 16.44 0.08
CA ARG A 15 43.11 15.81 -0.63
C ARG A 15 42.60 16.80 -1.69
N LYS A 16 42.58 16.36 -2.95
CA LYS A 16 42.02 17.11 -4.08
C LYS A 16 40.56 17.45 -3.73
N ARG A 17 40.28 18.72 -3.42
CA ARG A 17 38.93 19.16 -3.03
C ARG A 17 37.99 18.97 -4.21
N ASN A 18 36.78 18.49 -3.92
CA ASN A 18 35.79 18.18 -4.93
C ASN A 18 35.20 19.49 -5.52
N PRO A 19 35.45 19.84 -6.80
CA PRO A 19 35.05 21.13 -7.38
C PRO A 19 33.53 21.33 -7.40
N TRP A 20 32.76 20.24 -7.33
CA TRP A 20 31.29 20.27 -7.31
C TRP A 20 30.71 20.98 -6.08
N VAL A 21 31.44 21.02 -4.97
CA VAL A 21 31.02 21.76 -3.76
C VAL A 21 30.98 23.27 -4.02
N LEU A 22 31.92 23.77 -4.83
CA LEU A 22 32.02 25.19 -5.18
C LEU A 22 30.86 25.62 -6.11
N VAL A 23 30.45 24.73 -7.01
CA VAL A 23 29.31 24.99 -7.92
C VAL A 23 28.00 25.08 -7.13
N GLY A 24 27.80 24.19 -6.16
CA GLY A 24 26.60 24.21 -5.30
C GLY A 24 26.52 25.45 -4.41
N SER A 25 27.66 25.91 -3.86
CA SER A 25 27.69 27.14 -3.06
C SER A 25 27.44 28.38 -3.91
N ALA A 26 28.01 28.46 -5.12
CA ALA A 26 27.78 29.56 -6.06
C ALA A 26 26.30 29.65 -6.50
N ALA A 27 25.67 28.51 -6.80
CA ALA A 27 24.24 28.47 -7.13
C ALA A 27 23.37 28.95 -5.97
N THR A 28 23.69 28.53 -4.73
CA THR A 28 22.96 28.95 -3.53
C THR A 28 23.12 30.46 -3.28
N ALA A 29 24.33 30.97 -3.45
CA ALA A 29 24.61 32.40 -3.32
C ALA A 29 23.83 33.23 -4.34
N GLY A 30 23.73 32.78 -5.60
CA GLY A 30 22.93 33.44 -6.63
C GLY A 30 21.45 33.52 -6.29
N VAL A 31 20.87 32.45 -5.74
CA VAL A 31 19.46 32.43 -5.30
C VAL A 31 19.22 33.39 -4.13
N LEU A 32 20.15 33.46 -3.19
CA LEU A 32 20.08 34.40 -2.05
C LEU A 32 20.19 35.86 -2.51
N LEU A 33 21.10 36.15 -3.45
CA LEU A 33 21.25 37.48 -4.06
C LEU A 33 19.99 37.90 -4.82
N GLY A 34 19.39 37.00 -5.60
CA GLY A 34 18.12 37.24 -6.29
C GLY A 34 16.97 37.54 -5.32
N GLY A 35 16.90 36.80 -4.20
CA GLY A 35 15.92 37.05 -3.13
C GLY A 35 16.10 38.42 -2.46
N LEU A 36 17.35 38.83 -2.23
CA LEU A 36 17.66 40.14 -1.64
C LEU A 36 17.29 41.30 -2.57
N VAL A 37 17.56 41.16 -3.88
CA VAL A 37 17.17 42.15 -4.90
C VAL A 37 15.65 42.25 -5.02
N ALA A 38 14.95 41.12 -5.00
CA ALA A 38 13.47 41.10 -5.01
C ALA A 38 12.87 41.78 -3.77
N PHE A 39 13.49 41.58 -2.60
CA PHE A 39 13.08 42.23 -1.35
C PHE A 39 13.31 43.74 -1.38
N LYS A 40 14.45 44.20 -1.92
CA LYS A 40 14.76 45.62 -2.11
C LYS A 40 13.77 46.32 -3.04
N ASN A 41 13.24 45.61 -4.04
CA ASN A 41 12.25 46.14 -4.99
C ASN A 41 10.80 46.08 -4.47
N GLY A 42 10.57 45.66 -3.21
CA GLY A 42 9.23 45.59 -2.61
C GLY A 42 8.32 44.49 -3.18
N ASN A 43 8.84 43.59 -4.03
CA ASN A 43 8.04 42.53 -4.64
C ASN A 43 7.99 41.30 -3.73
N SER A 44 7.04 41.32 -2.80
CA SER A 44 6.83 40.26 -1.80
C SER A 44 6.53 38.89 -2.41
N VAL A 45 5.85 38.85 -3.56
CA VAL A 45 5.54 37.60 -4.30
C VAL A 45 6.84 37.00 -4.85
N LEU A 46 7.68 37.81 -5.49
CA LEU A 46 8.96 37.37 -6.03
C LEU A 46 9.93 36.94 -4.91
N ALA A 47 9.95 37.66 -3.78
CA ALA A 47 10.73 37.27 -2.61
C ALA A 47 10.31 35.90 -2.05
N GLN A 48 9.00 35.61 -2.05
CA GLN A 48 8.49 34.30 -1.63
C GLN A 48 8.91 33.18 -2.58
N HIS A 49 8.99 33.44 -3.90
CA HIS A 49 9.52 32.48 -4.87
C HIS A 49 11.01 32.17 -4.61
N PHE A 50 11.83 33.18 -4.31
CA PHE A 50 13.25 32.95 -3.98
C PHE A 50 13.45 32.18 -2.66
N MET A 51 12.58 32.37 -1.65
CA MET A 51 12.63 31.56 -0.43
C MET A 51 12.38 30.07 -0.72
N ARG A 52 11.47 29.76 -1.65
CA ARG A 52 11.21 28.38 -2.06
C ARG A 52 12.34 27.82 -2.95
N ALA A 53 12.91 28.64 -3.83
CA ALA A 53 14.03 28.26 -4.70
C ALA A 53 15.27 27.81 -3.90
N ARG A 54 15.50 28.40 -2.72
CA ARG A 54 16.60 27.99 -1.83
C ARG A 54 16.50 26.52 -1.43
N ILE A 55 15.31 26.05 -1.03
CA ILE A 55 15.08 24.67 -0.60
C ILE A 55 15.36 23.70 -1.77
N VAL A 56 14.92 24.06 -2.98
CA VAL A 56 15.18 23.27 -4.19
C VAL A 56 16.68 23.18 -4.48
N THR A 57 17.40 24.31 -4.41
CA THR A 57 18.84 24.37 -4.69
C THR A 57 19.68 23.59 -3.67
N GLN A 58 19.28 23.64 -2.40
CA GLN A 58 19.87 22.82 -1.34
C GLN A 58 19.63 21.32 -1.58
N GLY A 59 18.42 20.93 -1.98
CA GLY A 59 18.10 19.55 -2.34
C GLY A 59 18.97 19.03 -3.49
N ILE A 60 19.17 19.84 -4.54
CA ILE A 60 20.05 19.51 -5.67
C ILE A 60 21.50 19.32 -5.19
N THR A 61 21.99 20.21 -4.31
CA THR A 61 23.37 20.15 -3.81
C THR A 61 23.62 18.87 -3.00
N VAL A 62 22.68 18.48 -2.13
CA VAL A 62 22.76 17.23 -1.37
C VAL A 62 22.76 16.01 -2.32
N ALA A 63 21.91 16.02 -3.35
CA ALA A 63 21.88 14.93 -4.33
C ALA A 63 23.23 14.80 -5.08
N ILE A 64 23.86 15.91 -5.47
CA ILE A 64 25.18 15.93 -6.12
C ILE A 64 26.27 15.43 -5.17
N MET A 65 26.24 15.81 -3.89
CA MET A 65 27.19 15.32 -2.89
C MET A 65 27.10 13.81 -2.71
N ILE A 66 25.88 13.26 -2.63
CA ILE A 66 25.67 11.81 -2.51
C ILE A 66 26.08 11.10 -3.81
N ALA A 67 25.79 11.68 -5.00
CA ALA A 67 26.20 11.16 -6.30
C ALA A 67 27.71 11.05 -6.48
N SER A 68 28.42 12.12 -6.15
CA SER A 68 29.88 12.14 -6.24
C SER A 68 30.53 11.25 -5.18
N GLY A 69 30.00 11.22 -3.95
CA GLY A 69 30.48 10.31 -2.90
C GLY A 69 30.28 8.84 -3.25
N GLY A 70 29.13 8.50 -3.84
CA GLY A 70 28.85 7.12 -4.24
C GLY A 70 29.64 6.64 -5.44
N TYR A 71 29.94 7.52 -6.40
CA TYR A 71 30.81 7.16 -7.53
C TYR A 71 32.19 6.69 -7.03
N LEU A 72 32.76 7.39 -6.05
CA LEU A 72 34.02 7.00 -5.41
C LEU A 72 33.91 5.68 -4.63
N ALA A 73 32.81 5.47 -3.90
CA ALA A 73 32.57 4.22 -3.19
C ALA A 73 32.44 3.01 -4.15
N THR A 74 31.80 3.19 -5.31
CA THR A 74 31.62 2.11 -6.29
C THR A 74 32.92 1.68 -6.97
N ALA A 75 33.88 2.60 -7.14
CA ALA A 75 35.19 2.30 -7.70
C ALA A 75 36.05 1.42 -6.77
N VAL A 76 35.85 1.54 -5.46
CA VAL A 76 36.53 0.70 -4.45
C VAL A 76 35.91 -0.69 -4.38
N GLN A 77 34.60 -0.81 -4.65
CA GLN A 77 33.84 -2.04 -4.42
C GLN A 77 33.89 -3.05 -5.59
N SER A 78 34.36 -2.64 -6.77
CA SER A 78 34.44 -3.49 -7.97
C SER A 78 35.37 -4.71 -7.84
N GLY A 79 36.20 -4.79 -6.79
CA GLY A 79 37.05 -5.97 -6.53
C GLY A 79 36.36 -7.14 -5.82
N MET A 80 35.13 -6.99 -5.29
CA MET A 80 34.51 -8.00 -4.41
C MET A 80 33.23 -8.66 -4.95
N LEU A 81 32.79 -8.36 -6.17
CA LEU A 81 31.55 -8.94 -6.74
C LEU A 81 31.88 -9.96 -7.83
N SER A 82 31.11 -11.04 -7.91
CA SER A 82 31.27 -12.05 -8.96
C SER A 82 30.82 -11.50 -10.32
N GLN A 83 31.39 -12.03 -11.42
CA GLN A 83 31.03 -11.65 -12.80
C GLN A 83 29.51 -11.77 -13.08
N ALA A 84 28.85 -12.76 -12.50
CA ALA A 84 27.41 -13.00 -12.65
C ALA A 84 26.57 -11.88 -12.02
N GLU A 85 26.89 -11.49 -10.78
CA GLU A 85 26.21 -10.37 -10.09
C GLU A 85 26.42 -9.04 -10.83
N ILE A 86 27.61 -8.83 -11.42
CA ILE A 86 27.92 -7.63 -12.20
C ILE A 86 27.11 -7.58 -13.51
N ALA A 87 26.83 -8.73 -14.14
CA ALA A 87 26.00 -8.79 -15.35
C ALA A 87 24.52 -8.46 -15.02
N GLU A 88 23.99 -9.02 -13.94
CA GLU A 88 22.62 -8.77 -13.48
C GLU A 88 22.43 -7.30 -13.08
N LEU A 89 23.35 -6.73 -12.30
CA LEU A 89 23.33 -5.31 -11.92
C LEU A 89 23.40 -4.38 -13.14
N ARG A 90 24.14 -4.73 -14.20
CA ARG A 90 24.20 -3.95 -15.44
C ARG A 90 22.86 -3.96 -16.18
N ALA A 91 22.17 -5.10 -16.25
CA ALA A 91 20.85 -5.19 -16.88
C ALA A 91 19.81 -4.35 -16.10
N VAL A 92 19.78 -4.50 -14.77
CA VAL A 92 18.88 -3.72 -13.89
C VAL A 92 19.15 -2.23 -14.01
N ARG A 93 20.43 -1.80 -14.00
CA ARG A 93 20.81 -0.38 -14.18
C ARG A 93 20.31 0.19 -15.51
N LYS A 94 20.46 -0.54 -16.62
CA LYS A 94 20.00 -0.07 -17.94
C LYS A 94 18.48 0.12 -17.98
N LEU A 95 17.73 -0.86 -17.45
CA LEU A 95 16.27 -0.78 -17.40
C LEU A 95 15.80 0.40 -16.52
N TYR A 96 16.43 0.57 -15.36
CA TYR A 96 16.08 1.63 -14.42
C TYR A 96 16.48 3.02 -14.91
N ALA A 97 17.61 3.15 -15.59
CA ALA A 97 18.01 4.41 -16.24
C ALA A 97 16.99 4.84 -17.30
N TRP A 98 16.49 3.91 -18.11
CA TRP A 98 15.41 4.17 -19.08
C TRP A 98 14.10 4.59 -18.40
N ALA A 99 13.71 3.90 -17.33
CA ALA A 99 12.51 4.25 -16.56
C ALA A 99 12.60 5.66 -15.97
N VAL A 100 13.72 6.01 -15.35
CA VAL A 100 13.96 7.33 -14.80
C VAL A 100 14.00 8.38 -15.91
N PHE A 101 14.64 8.10 -17.05
CA PHE A 101 14.64 9.01 -18.19
C PHE A 101 13.22 9.27 -18.71
N ALA A 102 12.41 8.23 -18.95
CA ALA A 102 11.04 8.37 -19.43
C ALA A 102 10.16 9.15 -18.44
N HIS A 103 10.26 8.85 -17.14
CA HIS A 103 9.54 9.58 -16.09
C HIS A 103 9.98 11.03 -16.01
N THR A 104 11.30 11.28 -16.03
CA THR A 104 11.85 12.64 -15.95
C THR A 104 11.48 13.46 -17.18
N ALA A 105 11.56 12.90 -18.39
CA ALA A 105 11.13 13.57 -19.62
C ALA A 105 9.64 13.95 -19.58
N GLY A 106 8.77 13.06 -19.10
CA GLY A 106 7.34 13.32 -18.94
C GLY A 106 7.02 14.40 -17.89
N GLN A 107 7.88 14.59 -16.89
CA GLN A 107 7.72 15.65 -15.89
C GLN A 107 8.40 16.96 -16.30
N VAL A 108 9.50 16.90 -17.06
CA VAL A 108 10.28 18.08 -17.47
C VAL A 108 9.57 18.87 -18.56
N ALA A 109 8.87 18.24 -19.51
CA ALA A 109 8.11 18.96 -20.54
C ALA A 109 7.13 20.01 -19.98
N PRO A 110 6.26 19.69 -18.99
CA PRO A 110 5.42 20.70 -18.35
C PRO A 110 6.18 21.64 -17.40
N LEU A 111 7.34 21.22 -16.86
CA LEU A 111 8.21 22.12 -16.08
C LEU A 111 8.91 23.17 -16.95
N LEU A 112 9.08 22.96 -18.25
CA LEU A 112 9.56 24.02 -19.14
C LEU A 112 8.50 25.13 -19.32
N ALA A 113 7.22 24.82 -19.07
CA ALA A 113 6.13 25.78 -18.91
C ALA A 113 5.93 26.22 -17.43
N TRP A 114 6.99 26.22 -16.62
CA TRP A 114 6.91 26.51 -15.18
C TRP A 114 6.32 27.87 -14.82
N ALA A 115 6.40 28.86 -15.71
CA ALA A 115 5.90 30.21 -15.46
C ALA A 115 4.39 30.26 -15.17
N THR A 116 3.63 29.25 -15.60
CA THR A 116 2.17 29.19 -15.40
C THR A 116 1.74 28.15 -14.37
N LEU A 117 2.67 27.37 -13.80
CA LEU A 117 2.30 26.30 -12.86
C LEU A 117 2.10 26.87 -11.45
N PRO A 118 0.98 26.53 -10.77
CA PRO A 118 0.80 26.89 -9.38
C PRO A 118 1.88 26.24 -8.52
N ALA A 119 2.34 26.97 -7.50
CA ALA A 119 3.54 26.60 -6.77
C ALA A 119 3.44 25.27 -5.99
N ASP A 120 2.22 24.81 -5.66
CA ASP A 120 2.02 23.50 -5.04
C ASP A 120 2.20 22.35 -6.04
N GLU A 121 1.81 22.54 -7.30
CA GLU A 121 2.03 21.58 -8.38
C GLU A 121 3.52 21.49 -8.76
N LEU A 122 4.21 22.63 -8.79
CA LEU A 122 5.66 22.68 -9.02
C LEU A 122 6.42 21.91 -7.93
N ALA A 123 6.15 22.20 -6.66
CA ALA A 123 6.79 21.51 -5.53
C ALA A 123 6.55 19.98 -5.57
N GLN A 124 5.36 19.58 -6.01
CA GLN A 124 5.00 18.18 -6.20
C GLN A 124 5.83 17.49 -7.28
N ARG A 125 5.89 18.09 -8.48
CA ARG A 125 6.61 17.54 -9.64
C ARG A 125 8.10 17.44 -9.33
N VAL A 126 8.67 18.49 -8.74
CA VAL A 126 10.07 18.52 -8.28
C VAL A 126 10.31 17.43 -7.22
N GLY A 127 9.40 17.25 -6.26
CA GLY A 127 9.50 16.20 -5.24
C GLY A 127 9.51 14.78 -5.82
N SER A 128 8.69 14.52 -6.84
CA SER A 128 8.67 13.21 -7.53
C SER A 128 9.95 12.95 -8.31
N ILE A 129 10.46 13.94 -9.04
CA ILE A 129 11.74 13.86 -9.75
C ILE A 129 12.87 13.60 -8.75
N PHE A 130 12.92 14.38 -7.67
CA PHE A 130 13.91 14.22 -6.61
C PHE A 130 13.90 12.80 -6.02
N LEU A 131 12.71 12.26 -5.74
CA LEU A 131 12.60 10.91 -5.18
C LEU A 131 13.13 9.83 -6.14
N MET A 132 12.81 9.94 -7.44
CA MET A 132 13.32 9.03 -8.46
C MET A 132 14.84 9.14 -8.61
N LEU A 133 15.39 10.36 -8.54
CA LEU A 133 16.84 10.59 -8.58
C LEU A 133 17.54 10.01 -7.36
N VAL A 134 17.01 10.21 -6.14
CA VAL A 134 17.56 9.63 -4.91
C VAL A 134 17.59 8.11 -4.97
N PHE A 135 16.55 7.48 -5.51
CA PHE A 135 16.52 6.02 -5.64
C PHE A 135 17.49 5.50 -6.70
N ASN A 136 17.55 6.15 -7.87
CA ASN A 136 18.54 5.85 -8.90
C ASN A 136 19.96 5.99 -8.35
N LEU A 137 20.17 7.01 -7.54
CA LEU A 137 21.40 7.25 -6.84
C LEU A 137 21.71 6.14 -5.82
N LEU A 138 20.73 5.68 -5.04
CA LEU A 138 20.92 4.58 -4.09
C LEU A 138 21.36 3.27 -4.79
N LEU A 139 20.74 2.97 -5.93
CA LEU A 139 21.14 1.89 -6.85
C LEU A 139 22.58 2.05 -7.34
N HIS A 140 23.03 3.29 -7.52
CA HIS A 140 24.39 3.58 -7.92
C HIS A 140 25.38 3.43 -6.76
N VAL A 141 25.15 4.09 -5.63
CA VAL A 141 26.08 4.22 -4.50
C VAL A 141 26.24 2.93 -3.70
N ALA A 142 25.15 2.20 -3.48
CA ALA A 142 25.10 1.10 -2.53
C ALA A 142 24.46 -0.16 -3.13
N PRO A 143 25.05 -0.77 -4.18
CA PRO A 143 24.45 -1.89 -4.89
C PRO A 143 24.24 -3.12 -3.99
N ARG A 144 25.12 -3.37 -3.02
CA ARG A 144 24.94 -4.46 -2.04
C ARG A 144 23.79 -4.21 -1.09
N PHE A 145 23.67 -2.98 -0.57
CA PHE A 145 22.53 -2.60 0.28
C PHE A 145 21.22 -2.76 -0.50
N TYR A 146 21.21 -2.30 -1.75
CA TYR A 146 20.09 -2.51 -2.66
C TYR A 146 19.80 -3.99 -2.87
N LEU A 147 20.79 -4.84 -3.18
CA LEU A 147 20.55 -6.27 -3.40
C LEU A 147 20.01 -6.97 -2.14
N CYS A 148 20.60 -6.72 -0.97
CA CYS A 148 20.15 -7.30 0.31
C CYS A 148 18.73 -6.84 0.70
N HIS A 149 18.32 -5.62 0.31
CA HIS A 149 17.03 -5.04 0.68
C HIS A 149 16.13 -4.77 -0.51
N SER A 150 16.38 -5.39 -1.68
CA SER A 150 15.79 -4.95 -2.96
C SER A 150 14.28 -5.00 -2.93
N THR A 151 13.73 -6.07 -2.36
CA THR A 151 12.29 -6.26 -2.17
C THR A 151 11.70 -5.17 -1.28
N GLN A 152 12.33 -4.84 -0.15
CA GLN A 152 11.82 -3.81 0.77
C GLN A 152 11.94 -2.41 0.16
N LEU A 153 13.05 -2.10 -0.50
CA LEU A 153 13.28 -0.83 -1.19
C LEU A 153 12.31 -0.63 -2.36
N GLN A 154 12.04 -1.67 -3.14
CA GLN A 154 11.05 -1.61 -4.22
C GLN A 154 9.62 -1.44 -3.69
N ILE A 155 9.26 -2.12 -2.60
CA ILE A 155 7.95 -1.93 -1.94
C ILE A 155 7.84 -0.50 -1.38
N ALA A 156 8.86 -0.03 -0.65
CA ALA A 156 8.89 1.31 -0.08
C ALA A 156 8.82 2.38 -1.17
N LEU A 157 9.57 2.23 -2.26
CA LEU A 157 9.52 3.15 -3.41
C LEU A 157 8.13 3.20 -4.03
N ARG A 158 7.46 2.05 -4.20
CA ARG A 158 6.07 2.03 -4.70
C ARG A 158 5.13 2.71 -3.73
N LEU A 159 5.17 2.36 -2.44
CA LEU A 159 4.32 2.99 -1.44
C LEU A 159 4.55 4.50 -1.39
N LEU A 160 5.80 4.96 -1.50
CA LEU A 160 6.15 6.36 -1.51
C LEU A 160 5.72 7.06 -2.81
N TYR A 161 5.83 6.39 -3.96
CA TYR A 161 5.31 6.86 -5.25
C TYR A 161 3.79 7.02 -5.23
N TYR A 162 3.05 6.04 -4.68
CA TYR A 162 1.58 6.09 -4.54
C TYR A 162 1.09 6.99 -3.39
N ALA A 163 1.88 7.13 -2.33
CA ALA A 163 1.61 8.06 -1.24
C ALA A 163 1.91 9.51 -1.63
N PHE A 164 2.71 9.74 -2.67
CA PHE A 164 3.02 11.07 -3.16
C PHE A 164 1.73 11.79 -3.55
N PRO A 165 1.47 13.01 -3.06
CA PRO A 165 0.18 13.67 -3.21
C PRO A 165 -0.20 13.98 -4.66
N LEU A 166 0.73 13.82 -5.64
CA LEU A 166 0.46 13.95 -7.08
C LEU A 166 -0.67 13.01 -7.52
N LEU A 167 -0.80 11.88 -6.83
CA LEU A 167 -1.85 10.90 -7.04
C LEU A 167 -3.06 11.10 -6.11
N ARG A 168 -3.11 12.12 -5.25
CA ARG A 168 -4.28 12.37 -4.39
C ARG A 168 -5.11 13.57 -4.80
N LYS A 169 -4.49 14.64 -5.30
CA LYS A 169 -5.24 15.80 -5.78
C LYS A 169 -5.67 15.59 -7.24
N PRO A 170 -6.98 15.62 -7.56
CA PRO A 170 -7.47 15.38 -8.91
C PRO A 170 -7.14 16.53 -9.89
N ARG A 171 -6.87 17.74 -9.38
CA ARG A 171 -6.83 19.00 -10.17
C ARG A 171 -5.92 18.97 -11.40
N GLY A 172 -4.67 18.51 -11.29
CA GLY A 172 -3.73 18.55 -12.43
C GLY A 172 -4.04 17.50 -13.52
N ILE A 173 -4.63 16.37 -13.14
CA ILE A 173 -4.90 15.25 -14.05
C ILE A 173 -6.29 15.40 -14.69
N GLN A 174 -7.24 16.01 -13.96
CA GLN A 174 -8.58 16.27 -14.47
C GLN A 174 -8.58 17.28 -15.62
N GLY A 175 -7.61 18.21 -15.67
CA GLY A 175 -7.43 19.12 -16.81
C GLY A 175 -7.31 18.39 -18.15
N THR A 176 -6.53 17.31 -18.21
CA THR A 176 -6.39 16.50 -19.44
C THR A 176 -7.66 15.75 -19.85
N LEU A 177 -8.59 15.52 -18.92
CA LEU A 177 -9.88 14.89 -19.18
C LEU A 177 -11.01 15.91 -19.41
N ASN A 178 -10.73 17.21 -19.23
CA ASN A 178 -11.68 18.28 -19.46
C ASN A 178 -11.63 18.81 -20.90
N GLU A 179 -10.60 18.45 -21.67
CA GLU A 179 -10.54 18.77 -23.10
C GLU A 179 -11.60 18.00 -23.88
N GLU A 180 -12.20 18.63 -24.88
CA GLU A 180 -13.14 17.97 -25.78
C GLU A 180 -12.44 16.93 -26.67
N PRO A 181 -13.11 15.83 -27.03
CA PRO A 181 -12.51 14.81 -27.87
C PRO A 181 -12.21 15.35 -29.27
N THR A 182 -11.07 14.94 -29.80
CA THR A 182 -10.62 15.35 -31.13
C THR A 182 -11.16 14.39 -32.20
N PRO A 183 -11.74 14.88 -33.31
CA PRO A 183 -12.29 14.02 -34.36
C PRO A 183 -11.18 13.30 -35.15
N GLY A 184 -11.56 12.27 -35.91
CA GLY A 184 -10.64 11.48 -36.73
C GLY A 184 -9.85 10.40 -35.97
N VAL A 185 -8.96 9.73 -36.70
CA VAL A 185 -8.13 8.63 -36.18
C VAL A 185 -7.02 9.14 -35.27
N VAL A 186 -6.35 10.23 -35.67
CA VAL A 186 -5.32 10.89 -34.85
C VAL A 186 -5.93 11.35 -33.52
N GLY A 187 -7.12 11.93 -33.57
CA GLY A 187 -7.83 12.32 -32.36
C GLY A 187 -8.24 11.13 -31.48
N ALA A 188 -8.59 9.99 -32.07
CA ALA A 188 -8.85 8.77 -31.30
C ALA A 188 -7.62 8.26 -30.53
N VAL A 189 -6.43 8.36 -31.14
CA VAL A 189 -5.16 7.99 -30.47
C VAL A 189 -4.85 8.99 -29.35
N LEU A 190 -4.94 10.30 -29.62
CA LEU A 190 -4.68 11.34 -28.62
C LEU A 190 -5.65 11.25 -27.45
N ASP A 191 -6.95 11.03 -27.70
CA ASP A 191 -7.94 10.90 -26.64
C ASP A 191 -7.72 9.61 -25.82
N THR A 192 -7.28 8.51 -26.45
CA THR A 192 -6.90 7.29 -25.72
C THR A 192 -5.69 7.53 -24.82
N LEU A 193 -4.67 8.27 -25.30
CA LEU A 193 -3.50 8.65 -24.51
C LEU A 193 -3.89 9.60 -23.36
N ARG A 194 -4.75 10.59 -23.61
CA ARG A 194 -5.30 11.50 -22.58
C ARG A 194 -6.09 10.71 -21.54
N VAL A 195 -6.92 9.75 -21.94
CA VAL A 195 -7.65 8.89 -21.00
C VAL A 195 -6.69 8.00 -20.21
N ALA A 196 -5.69 7.40 -20.84
CA ALA A 196 -4.69 6.57 -20.15
C ALA A 196 -3.87 7.39 -19.14
N TRP A 197 -3.51 8.63 -19.49
CA TRP A 197 -2.79 9.56 -18.61
C TRP A 197 -3.70 10.09 -17.48
N GLY A 198 -4.90 10.52 -17.84
CA GLY A 198 -5.95 11.09 -16.99
C GLY A 198 -6.53 10.10 -15.96
N SER A 199 -6.67 8.84 -16.35
CA SER A 199 -7.09 7.75 -15.47
C SER A 199 -5.93 7.16 -14.64
N ARG A 200 -4.70 7.67 -14.83
CA ARG A 200 -3.47 7.17 -14.20
C ARG A 200 -3.10 5.74 -14.59
N LEU A 201 -3.71 5.21 -15.66
CA LEU A 201 -3.39 3.89 -16.22
C LEU A 201 -1.91 3.80 -16.62
N VAL A 202 -1.33 4.90 -17.12
CA VAL A 202 0.11 4.99 -17.45
C VAL A 202 0.99 4.73 -16.22
N ALA A 203 0.64 5.27 -15.05
CA ALA A 203 1.40 5.03 -13.82
C ALA A 203 1.33 3.55 -13.38
N VAL A 204 0.19 2.89 -13.60
CA VAL A 204 0.00 1.46 -13.31
C VAL A 204 0.78 0.58 -14.27
N LEU A 205 0.72 0.89 -15.57
CA LEU A 205 1.47 0.20 -16.62
C LEU A 205 2.98 0.37 -16.43
N MET A 206 3.45 1.59 -16.15
CA MET A 206 4.86 1.85 -15.88
C MET A 206 5.33 1.14 -14.61
N ALA A 207 4.52 1.12 -13.55
CA ALA A 207 4.86 0.37 -12.35
C ALA A 207 4.97 -1.15 -12.60
N ALA A 208 4.25 -1.68 -13.61
CA ALA A 208 4.39 -3.07 -14.03
C ALA A 208 5.67 -3.31 -14.87
N LEU A 209 6.05 -2.35 -15.72
CA LEU A 209 7.23 -2.45 -16.59
C LEU A 209 8.56 -2.22 -15.86
N ILE A 210 8.58 -1.36 -14.83
CA ILE A 210 9.82 -0.95 -14.14
C ILE A 210 10.39 -2.05 -13.24
N THR A 211 9.58 -3.03 -12.84
CA THR A 211 9.98 -4.09 -11.92
C THR A 211 9.73 -5.45 -12.57
N PRO A 212 10.79 -6.17 -12.93
CA PRO A 212 10.64 -7.49 -13.52
C PRO A 212 9.94 -8.46 -12.56
N LEU A 213 9.00 -9.26 -13.08
CA LEU A 213 8.22 -10.25 -12.30
C LEU A 213 9.07 -11.28 -11.54
N HIS A 214 10.32 -11.47 -11.94
CA HIS A 214 11.25 -12.42 -11.30
C HIS A 214 11.80 -11.91 -9.97
N VAL A 215 11.81 -10.59 -9.76
CA VAL A 215 12.37 -9.97 -8.54
C VAL A 215 11.28 -9.73 -7.48
N LEU A 216 10.02 -9.61 -7.90
CA LEU A 216 8.91 -9.36 -7.00
C LEU A 216 7.87 -10.46 -7.11
N PRO A 217 7.43 -11.09 -6.01
CA PRO A 217 6.35 -12.07 -6.06
C PRO A 217 5.12 -11.48 -6.77
N LEU A 218 4.41 -12.32 -7.54
CA LEU A 218 3.21 -11.95 -8.31
C LEU A 218 2.20 -11.14 -7.48
N LEU A 219 2.14 -11.42 -6.17
CA LEU A 219 1.20 -10.84 -5.24
C LEU A 219 1.32 -9.29 -5.14
N PRO A 220 2.42 -8.66 -4.70
CA PRO A 220 2.55 -7.18 -4.65
C PRO A 220 2.31 -6.48 -5.99
N HIS A 221 2.44 -7.19 -7.10
CA HIS A 221 2.07 -6.70 -8.42
C HIS A 221 0.56 -6.61 -8.62
N LEU A 222 -0.16 -7.71 -8.37
CA LEU A 222 -1.62 -7.75 -8.41
C LEU A 222 -2.24 -6.75 -7.42
N LEU A 223 -1.61 -6.55 -6.28
CA LEU A 223 -2.07 -5.63 -5.24
C LEU A 223 -2.00 -4.17 -5.65
N LEU A 224 -0.92 -3.81 -6.34
CA LEU A 224 -0.76 -2.47 -6.90
C LEU A 224 -1.82 -2.20 -7.97
N GLN A 225 -2.13 -3.22 -8.79
CA GLN A 225 -3.18 -3.13 -9.79
C GLN A 225 -4.56 -3.01 -9.16
N VAL A 226 -4.88 -3.82 -8.14
CA VAL A 226 -6.15 -3.72 -7.40
C VAL A 226 -6.29 -2.35 -6.72
N TYR A 227 -5.24 -1.84 -6.09
CA TYR A 227 -5.24 -0.51 -5.48
C TYR A 227 -5.49 0.58 -6.53
N ALA A 228 -4.84 0.50 -7.68
CA ALA A 228 -5.02 1.48 -8.74
C ALA A 228 -6.43 1.43 -9.33
N ILE A 229 -6.98 0.22 -9.55
CA ILE A 229 -8.37 0.02 -9.99
C ILE A 229 -9.34 0.60 -8.95
N ALA A 230 -9.11 0.35 -7.66
CA ALA A 230 -9.93 0.89 -6.59
C ALA A 230 -9.87 2.43 -6.56
N MET A 231 -8.70 3.03 -6.73
CA MET A 231 -8.52 4.49 -6.82
C MET A 231 -9.27 5.10 -8.01
N VAL A 232 -9.23 4.45 -9.18
CA VAL A 232 -9.99 4.89 -10.37
C VAL A 232 -11.49 4.79 -10.11
N ARG A 233 -11.94 3.65 -9.58
CA ARG A 233 -13.36 3.39 -9.31
C ARG A 233 -13.95 4.34 -8.28
N ASN A 234 -13.17 4.73 -7.27
CA ASN A 234 -13.63 5.59 -6.19
C ASN A 234 -13.60 7.09 -6.55
N ASN A 235 -13.18 7.42 -7.78
CA ASN A 235 -13.08 8.79 -8.24
C ASN A 235 -14.21 9.11 -9.22
N SER A 236 -15.41 9.38 -8.68
CA SER A 236 -16.61 9.73 -9.47
C SER A 236 -16.39 10.92 -10.41
N SER A 237 -15.44 11.81 -10.08
CA SER A 237 -15.09 12.96 -10.91
C SER A 237 -14.50 12.60 -12.28
N LEU A 238 -13.97 11.38 -12.44
CA LEU A 238 -13.54 10.86 -13.75
C LEU A 238 -14.75 10.61 -14.65
N CYS A 239 -15.84 10.09 -14.11
CA CYS A 239 -17.05 9.80 -14.89
C CYS A 239 -17.79 11.06 -15.36
N THR A 240 -17.60 12.19 -14.66
CA THR A 240 -18.18 13.49 -15.02
C THR A 240 -17.27 14.33 -15.90
N ALA A 241 -16.07 13.85 -16.23
CA ALA A 241 -15.14 14.60 -17.06
C ALA A 241 -15.67 14.71 -18.50
N PRO A 242 -15.69 15.91 -19.12
CA PRO A 242 -16.20 16.14 -20.47
C PRO A 242 -15.71 15.12 -21.51
N LEU A 243 -14.41 14.80 -21.51
CA LEU A 243 -13.84 13.84 -22.45
C LEU A 243 -14.47 12.46 -22.32
N LEU A 244 -14.71 11.97 -21.10
CA LEU A 244 -15.25 10.63 -20.81
C LEU A 244 -16.78 10.58 -20.92
N ALA A 245 -17.46 11.70 -20.66
CA ALA A 245 -18.90 11.83 -20.83
C ALA A 245 -19.31 11.93 -22.31
N HIS A 246 -18.41 12.38 -23.18
CA HIS A 246 -18.71 12.59 -24.60
C HIS A 246 -19.02 11.28 -25.36
N PRO A 247 -20.08 11.22 -26.18
CA PRO A 247 -20.53 9.99 -26.85
C PRO A 247 -19.48 9.37 -27.79
N LEU A 248 -18.70 10.19 -28.50
CA LEU A 248 -17.59 9.70 -29.34
C LEU A 248 -16.54 8.92 -28.53
N THR A 249 -16.17 9.41 -27.35
CA THR A 249 -15.18 8.75 -26.48
C THR A 249 -15.75 7.46 -25.92
N GLN A 250 -17.02 7.45 -25.51
CA GLN A 250 -17.69 6.22 -25.05
C GLN A 250 -17.72 5.14 -26.15
N GLN A 251 -18.02 5.52 -27.40
CA GLN A 251 -17.99 4.59 -28.53
C GLN A 251 -16.57 4.04 -28.80
N ARG A 252 -15.54 4.87 -28.65
CA ARG A 252 -14.13 4.46 -28.79
C ARG A 252 -13.71 3.52 -27.64
N LEU A 253 -14.08 3.83 -26.40
CA LEU A 253 -13.81 2.98 -25.24
C LEU A 253 -14.53 1.63 -25.32
N GLN A 254 -15.77 1.60 -25.80
CA GLN A 254 -16.49 0.34 -26.03
C GLN A 254 -15.80 -0.52 -27.10
N ARG A 255 -15.31 0.10 -28.19
CA ARG A 255 -14.52 -0.61 -29.21
C ARG A 255 -13.22 -1.16 -28.63
N LEU A 256 -12.50 -0.36 -27.83
CA LEU A 256 -11.28 -0.80 -27.15
C LEU A 256 -11.57 -1.97 -26.18
N TYR A 257 -12.64 -1.88 -25.39
CA TYR A 257 -13.06 -2.93 -24.48
C TYR A 257 -13.36 -4.25 -25.21
N ARG A 258 -14.13 -4.20 -26.30
CA ARG A 258 -14.39 -5.38 -27.14
C ARG A 258 -13.12 -5.97 -27.75
N TRP A 259 -12.19 -5.12 -28.17
CA TRP A 259 -10.90 -5.55 -28.70
C TRP A 259 -10.05 -6.25 -27.63
N MET A 260 -10.01 -5.71 -26.41
CA MET A 260 -9.33 -6.34 -25.27
C MET A 260 -9.96 -7.67 -24.89
N ASP A 261 -11.30 -7.77 -24.87
CA ASP A 261 -12.00 -9.03 -24.61
C ASP A 261 -11.66 -10.08 -25.67
N MET A 262 -11.62 -9.71 -26.96
CA MET A 262 -11.19 -10.63 -28.02
C MET A 262 -9.73 -11.06 -27.86
N LEU A 263 -8.85 -10.16 -27.45
CA LEU A 263 -7.43 -10.47 -27.23
C LEU A 263 -7.23 -11.40 -26.02
N LEU A 264 -8.05 -11.24 -24.99
CA LEU A 264 -8.06 -12.14 -23.82
C LEU A 264 -8.54 -13.55 -24.19
N VAL A 265 -9.53 -13.66 -25.07
CA VAL A 265 -10.05 -14.94 -25.58
C VAL A 265 -9.07 -15.60 -26.57
N ALA A 266 -8.33 -14.80 -27.35
CA ALA A 266 -7.34 -15.27 -28.31
C ALA A 266 -6.02 -15.72 -27.67
N LEU A 267 -5.74 -15.33 -26.41
CA LEU A 267 -4.60 -15.84 -25.65
C LEU A 267 -4.85 -17.33 -25.31
N PRO A 268 -3.97 -18.26 -25.73
CA PRO A 268 -4.18 -19.68 -25.51
C PRO A 268 -4.24 -19.98 -24.01
N ASN A 269 -5.41 -20.47 -23.58
CA ASN A 269 -5.69 -20.90 -22.21
C ASN A 269 -4.69 -22.00 -21.78
N GLY A 270 -3.67 -21.66 -20.99
CA GLY A 270 -3.02 -22.65 -20.10
C GLY A 270 -1.49 -22.81 -20.11
N ALA A 271 -0.70 -22.08 -20.89
CA ALA A 271 0.74 -22.39 -20.98
C ALA A 271 1.66 -21.72 -19.93
N LEU A 272 1.17 -20.83 -19.05
CA LEU A 272 2.04 -19.90 -18.31
C LEU A 272 2.13 -20.07 -16.78
N LEU A 273 1.56 -21.14 -16.19
CA LEU A 273 1.51 -21.30 -14.72
C LEU A 273 1.96 -22.68 -14.17
N LEU A 274 2.89 -23.36 -14.83
CA LEU A 274 3.62 -24.48 -14.20
C LEU A 274 5.11 -24.14 -14.09
N PRO A 275 5.67 -23.97 -12.88
CA PRO A 275 7.11 -23.91 -12.72
C PRO A 275 7.69 -25.29 -13.03
N GLY A 276 8.69 -25.29 -13.91
CA GLY A 276 9.43 -26.47 -14.33
C GLY A 276 9.97 -27.28 -13.14
N ARG A 277 9.77 -28.58 -13.25
CA ARG A 277 10.34 -29.64 -12.43
C ARG A 277 11.87 -29.55 -12.53
N ALA A 278 12.53 -29.05 -11.48
CA ALA A 278 13.98 -29.11 -11.37
C ALA A 278 14.40 -30.59 -11.31
N THR A 279 15.07 -31.06 -12.35
CA THR A 279 15.77 -32.34 -12.36
C THR A 279 16.90 -32.26 -11.35
N ALA A 280 16.86 -33.15 -10.35
CA ALA A 280 17.92 -33.34 -9.39
C ALA A 280 19.22 -33.71 -10.12
N SER A 281 20.16 -32.77 -10.11
CA SER A 281 21.55 -33.04 -10.49
C SER A 281 22.21 -33.79 -9.33
N THR A 282 22.47 -35.07 -9.54
CA THR A 282 23.27 -35.94 -8.69
C THR A 282 24.70 -35.38 -8.61
N ALA A 283 24.99 -34.58 -7.58
CA ALA A 283 26.34 -34.10 -7.31
C ALA A 283 27.14 -35.22 -6.61
N GLN A 284 28.11 -35.72 -7.35
CA GLN A 284 29.10 -36.72 -6.99
C GLN A 284 29.99 -36.19 -5.87
N ARG A 285 30.03 -36.91 -4.75
CA ARG A 285 30.79 -36.58 -3.54
C ARG A 285 32.21 -37.15 -3.68
N PRO A 286 33.29 -36.34 -3.65
CA PRO A 286 34.64 -36.89 -3.66
C PRO A 286 34.96 -37.50 -2.30
N SER A 287 35.41 -38.74 -2.35
CA SER A 287 35.95 -39.53 -1.26
C SER A 287 37.31 -38.98 -0.83
N LEU A 288 37.32 -38.15 0.23
CA LEU A 288 38.51 -37.93 1.05
C LEU A 288 38.34 -38.74 2.34
N LEU A 289 38.92 -39.93 2.30
CA LEU A 289 39.10 -40.83 3.43
C LEU A 289 40.33 -40.38 4.24
N ASN A 290 40.21 -40.57 5.55
CA ASN A 290 41.26 -40.57 6.57
C ASN A 290 41.58 -39.22 7.20
N GLU A 291 40.80 -38.84 8.23
CA GLU A 291 41.27 -38.27 9.52
C GLU A 291 40.13 -37.79 10.48
N ALA A 292 38.93 -38.40 10.48
CA ALA A 292 37.76 -37.86 11.21
C ALA A 292 37.04 -38.82 12.18
N GLY A 293 37.77 -39.72 12.86
CA GLY A 293 37.18 -40.73 13.76
C GLY A 293 36.51 -40.16 15.03
N SER A 294 36.92 -38.99 15.52
CA SER A 294 36.40 -38.41 16.77
C SER A 294 35.33 -37.31 16.58
N SER A 295 35.18 -36.76 15.36
CA SER A 295 34.26 -35.64 15.09
C SER A 295 32.85 -36.08 14.65
N GLN A 296 32.71 -37.28 14.07
CA GLN A 296 31.41 -37.78 13.58
C GLN A 296 30.41 -38.07 14.70
N ALA A 297 30.85 -38.60 15.84
CA ALA A 297 29.97 -38.88 16.98
C ALA A 297 29.37 -37.60 17.59
N ALA A 298 30.18 -36.54 17.71
CA ALA A 298 29.73 -35.22 18.18
C ALA A 298 28.74 -34.56 17.21
N THR A 299 28.92 -34.79 15.91
CA THR A 299 28.03 -34.25 14.88
C THR A 299 26.67 -34.98 14.87
N ALA A 300 26.67 -36.31 15.03
CA ALA A 300 25.45 -37.10 15.12
C ALA A 300 24.62 -36.77 16.37
N SER A 301 25.27 -36.57 17.52
CA SER A 301 24.59 -36.15 18.76
C SER A 301 23.95 -34.75 18.60
N ARG A 302 24.65 -33.79 17.99
CA ARG A 302 24.07 -32.45 17.71
C ARG A 302 22.88 -32.52 16.76
N GLN A 303 22.94 -33.37 15.74
CA GLN A 303 21.82 -33.56 14.80
C GLN A 303 20.60 -34.20 15.48
N ALA A 304 20.80 -35.15 16.41
CA ALA A 304 19.71 -35.76 17.17
C ALA A 304 19.01 -34.75 18.09
N VAL A 305 19.78 -33.95 18.83
CA VAL A 305 19.23 -32.88 19.69
C VAL A 305 18.50 -31.82 18.86
N GLN A 306 19.06 -31.44 17.70
CA GLN A 306 18.41 -30.48 16.81
C GLN A 306 17.11 -31.03 16.19
N ALA A 307 17.06 -32.32 15.85
CA ALA A 307 15.85 -32.98 15.36
C ALA A 307 14.77 -33.06 16.46
N GLU A 308 15.15 -33.33 17.71
CA GLU A 308 14.24 -33.34 18.84
C GLU A 308 13.69 -31.93 19.13
N GLN A 309 14.54 -30.90 19.13
CA GLN A 309 14.13 -29.50 19.29
C GLN A 309 13.18 -29.05 18.17
N LEU A 310 13.45 -29.44 16.92
CA LEU A 310 12.55 -29.17 15.77
C LEU A 310 11.21 -29.91 15.92
N SER A 311 11.20 -31.11 16.49
CA SER A 311 9.96 -31.85 16.73
C SER A 311 9.11 -31.22 17.83
N GLN A 312 9.73 -30.75 18.91
CA GLN A 312 9.05 -30.13 20.03
C GLN A 312 8.47 -28.77 19.64
N THR A 313 9.24 -27.94 18.93
CA THR A 313 8.78 -26.65 18.39
C THR A 313 7.63 -26.83 17.40
N ALA A 314 7.70 -27.81 16.50
CA ALA A 314 6.59 -28.11 15.59
C ALA A 314 5.30 -28.53 16.32
N ALA A 315 5.42 -29.26 17.43
CA ALA A 315 4.26 -29.69 18.23
C ALA A 315 3.61 -28.53 19.00
N THR A 316 4.38 -27.60 19.55
CA THR A 316 3.84 -26.39 20.19
C THR A 316 3.17 -25.47 19.19
N GLU A 317 3.81 -25.22 18.04
CA GLU A 317 3.23 -24.43 16.94
C GLU A 317 1.88 -25.00 16.50
N LEU A 318 1.81 -26.32 16.29
CA LEU A 318 0.56 -26.97 15.88
C LEU A 318 -0.55 -26.81 16.94
N ARG A 319 -0.24 -26.88 18.24
CA ARG A 319 -1.25 -26.65 19.30
C ARG A 319 -1.78 -25.21 19.30
N ILE A 320 -0.91 -24.23 19.08
CA ILE A 320 -1.30 -22.81 19.02
C ILE A 320 -2.20 -22.58 17.80
N VAL A 321 -1.81 -23.10 16.62
CA VAL A 321 -2.59 -23.02 15.39
C VAL A 321 -3.95 -23.71 15.54
N CYS A 322 -4.02 -24.88 16.19
CA CYS A 322 -5.29 -25.55 16.49
C CYS A 322 -6.21 -24.71 17.38
N LYS A 323 -5.69 -24.09 18.44
CA LYS A 323 -6.50 -23.23 19.32
C LYS A 323 -7.01 -21.97 18.61
N LEU A 324 -6.15 -21.28 17.87
CA LEU A 324 -6.52 -20.08 17.10
C LEU A 324 -7.53 -20.39 16.01
N SER A 325 -7.31 -21.48 15.25
CA SER A 325 -8.26 -21.90 14.21
C SER A 325 -9.61 -22.33 14.79
N ALA A 326 -9.65 -22.97 15.96
CA ALA A 326 -10.90 -23.31 16.63
C ALA A 326 -11.68 -22.06 17.05
N TRP A 327 -11.01 -21.07 17.63
CA TRP A 327 -11.61 -19.77 17.96
C TRP A 327 -12.12 -19.04 16.73
N ALA A 328 -11.37 -19.06 15.64
CA ALA A 328 -11.75 -18.45 14.38
C ALA A 328 -13.00 -19.10 13.77
N VAL A 329 -13.08 -20.43 13.78
CA VAL A 329 -14.24 -21.18 13.31
C VAL A 329 -15.43 -20.91 14.20
N PHE A 330 -15.26 -20.92 15.53
CA PHE A 330 -16.31 -20.56 16.46
C PHE A 330 -16.85 -19.14 16.20
N ALA A 331 -15.97 -18.14 16.07
CA ALA A 331 -16.36 -16.77 15.79
C ALA A 331 -17.05 -16.64 14.43
N HIS A 332 -16.60 -17.37 13.42
CA HIS A 332 -17.26 -17.39 12.11
C HIS A 332 -18.64 -18.05 12.18
N VAL A 333 -18.76 -19.21 12.82
CA VAL A 333 -20.02 -19.95 12.97
C VAL A 333 -21.01 -19.09 13.76
N ALA A 334 -20.62 -18.55 14.92
CA ALA A 334 -21.45 -17.61 15.68
C ALA A 334 -21.84 -16.38 14.83
N GLY A 335 -20.89 -15.87 14.05
CA GLY A 335 -21.02 -14.81 13.05
C GLY A 335 -22.03 -15.07 11.93
N GLN A 336 -22.35 -16.34 11.65
CA GLN A 336 -23.29 -16.71 10.60
C GLN A 336 -24.59 -17.28 11.17
N THR A 337 -24.56 -17.94 12.33
CA THR A 337 -25.76 -18.51 12.97
C THR A 337 -26.68 -17.43 13.54
N ALA A 338 -26.15 -16.33 14.06
CA ALA A 338 -27.00 -15.26 14.59
C ALA A 338 -28.00 -14.70 13.55
N PRO A 339 -27.60 -14.34 12.30
CA PRO A 339 -28.55 -13.91 11.27
C PRO A 339 -29.41 -15.06 10.74
N LEU A 340 -28.93 -16.30 10.75
CA LEU A 340 -29.77 -17.46 10.40
C LEU A 340 -30.92 -17.67 11.39
N LEU A 341 -30.66 -17.49 12.69
CA LEU A 341 -31.66 -17.62 13.75
C LEU A 341 -32.58 -16.39 13.82
N ALA A 342 -32.03 -15.20 13.62
CA ALA A 342 -32.81 -13.98 13.73
C ALA A 342 -33.78 -13.80 12.56
N TRP A 343 -33.46 -14.32 11.36
CA TRP A 343 -34.17 -13.98 10.14
C TRP A 343 -34.67 -15.25 9.43
N ALA A 344 -35.78 -15.79 9.93
CA ALA A 344 -36.50 -16.91 9.32
C ALA A 344 -36.96 -16.64 7.86
N THR A 345 -36.91 -15.39 7.40
CA THR A 345 -37.36 -14.94 6.08
C THR A 345 -36.22 -14.69 5.07
N LEU A 346 -35.00 -15.15 5.35
CA LEU A 346 -33.89 -15.01 4.40
C LEU A 346 -34.21 -15.71 3.06
N PRO A 347 -33.94 -15.06 1.91
CA PRO A 347 -34.06 -15.72 0.61
C PRO A 347 -33.21 -16.99 0.58
N ALA A 348 -33.72 -18.07 -0.03
CA ALA A 348 -33.03 -19.37 -0.08
C ALA A 348 -31.58 -19.29 -0.61
N ALA A 349 -31.30 -18.39 -1.54
CA ALA A 349 -29.96 -18.15 -2.06
C ALA A 349 -29.01 -17.55 -1.01
N GLU A 350 -29.48 -16.65 -0.13
CA GLU A 350 -28.66 -16.09 0.95
C GLU A 350 -28.45 -17.13 2.05
N LEU A 351 -29.47 -17.92 2.37
CA LEU A 351 -29.40 -19.04 3.29
C LEU A 351 -28.32 -20.05 2.85
N ALA A 352 -28.39 -20.51 1.60
CA ALA A 352 -27.45 -21.46 1.03
C ALA A 352 -26.01 -20.93 1.05
N GLN A 353 -25.80 -19.63 0.81
CA GLN A 353 -24.47 -19.03 0.88
C GLN A 353 -23.90 -19.00 2.30
N ARG A 354 -24.72 -18.71 3.32
CA ARG A 354 -24.28 -18.68 4.72
C ARG A 354 -23.95 -20.08 5.24
N VAL A 355 -24.82 -21.05 4.92
CA VAL A 355 -24.56 -22.46 5.22
C VAL A 355 -23.30 -22.93 4.49
N GLY A 356 -23.14 -22.57 3.21
CA GLY A 356 -21.94 -22.88 2.44
C GLY A 356 -20.66 -22.31 3.04
N SER A 357 -20.68 -21.07 3.55
CA SER A 357 -19.50 -20.48 4.20
C SER A 357 -19.17 -21.17 5.53
N ILE A 358 -20.19 -21.51 6.33
CA ILE A 358 -20.02 -22.29 7.56
C ILE A 358 -19.38 -23.65 7.26
N LEU A 359 -19.93 -24.39 6.29
CA LEU A 359 -19.44 -25.71 5.90
C LEU A 359 -18.02 -25.65 5.37
N LEU A 360 -17.69 -24.63 4.57
CA LEU A 360 -16.33 -24.43 4.07
C LEU A 360 -15.33 -24.20 5.21
N MET A 361 -15.67 -23.32 6.17
CA MET A 361 -14.80 -23.05 7.31
C MET A 361 -14.64 -24.27 8.22
N LEU A 362 -15.71 -25.04 8.42
CA LEU A 362 -15.66 -26.32 9.14
C LEU A 362 -14.80 -27.35 8.40
N ALA A 363 -14.95 -27.49 7.09
CA ALA A 363 -14.15 -28.42 6.28
C ALA A 363 -12.65 -28.09 6.35
N PHE A 364 -12.30 -26.79 6.30
CA PHE A 364 -10.92 -26.35 6.49
C PHE A 364 -10.37 -26.69 7.88
N HIS A 365 -11.20 -26.55 8.91
CA HIS A 365 -10.80 -26.90 10.28
C HIS A 365 -10.66 -28.41 10.46
N LEU A 366 -11.58 -29.20 9.90
CA LEU A 366 -11.50 -30.66 9.90
C LEU A 366 -10.24 -31.16 9.18
N LEU A 367 -9.80 -30.49 8.13
CA LEU A 367 -8.54 -30.82 7.43
C LEU A 367 -7.32 -30.71 8.36
N LEU A 368 -7.32 -29.78 9.31
CA LEU A 368 -6.24 -29.63 10.31
C LEU A 368 -6.15 -30.86 11.22
N PHE A 369 -7.28 -31.46 11.59
CA PHE A 369 -7.34 -32.66 12.45
C PHE A 369 -7.19 -33.96 11.67
N ALA A 370 -7.84 -34.07 10.51
CA ALA A 370 -7.86 -35.30 9.72
C ALA A 370 -6.54 -35.54 8.97
N ALA A 371 -5.85 -34.47 8.55
CA ALA A 371 -4.63 -34.58 7.75
C ALA A 371 -3.58 -33.50 8.11
N PRO A 372 -3.07 -33.48 9.36
CA PRO A 372 -2.17 -32.42 9.85
C PRO A 372 -0.89 -32.29 9.01
N ARG A 373 -0.33 -33.41 8.53
CA ARG A 373 0.87 -33.40 7.66
C ARG A 373 0.60 -32.75 6.31
N PHE A 374 -0.55 -33.03 5.71
CA PHE A 374 -0.97 -32.40 4.46
C PHE A 374 -1.22 -30.91 4.66
N TYR A 375 -1.95 -30.56 5.73
CA TYR A 375 -2.18 -29.17 6.10
C TYR A 375 -0.87 -28.41 6.27
N LEU A 376 0.09 -28.91 7.06
CA LEU A 376 1.37 -28.22 7.27
C LEU A 376 2.14 -28.01 5.96
N ARG A 377 2.19 -29.04 5.10
CA ARG A 377 2.87 -28.98 3.79
C ARG A 377 2.25 -27.95 2.83
N HIS A 378 0.93 -27.78 2.87
CA HIS A 378 0.19 -26.90 1.96
C HIS A 378 -0.45 -25.70 2.66
N SER A 379 -0.06 -25.41 3.91
CA SER A 379 -0.74 -24.47 4.80
C SER A 379 -0.91 -23.08 4.17
N THR A 380 0.16 -22.56 3.56
CA THR A 380 0.13 -21.26 2.88
C THR A 380 -0.87 -21.26 1.71
N GLN A 381 -0.86 -22.29 0.86
CA GLN A 381 -1.75 -22.39 -0.30
C GLN A 381 -3.21 -22.54 0.14
N LEU A 382 -3.45 -23.40 1.13
CA LEU A 382 -4.77 -23.64 1.72
C LEU A 382 -5.32 -22.36 2.36
N GLN A 383 -4.51 -21.59 3.08
CA GLN A 383 -4.94 -20.31 3.66
C GLN A 383 -5.22 -19.24 2.61
N ILE A 384 -4.41 -19.15 1.55
CA ILE A 384 -4.68 -18.24 0.43
C ILE A 384 -5.99 -18.62 -0.27
N ALA A 385 -6.18 -19.91 -0.57
CA ALA A 385 -7.39 -20.42 -1.20
C ALA A 385 -8.62 -20.16 -0.34
N LEU A 386 -8.54 -20.44 0.97
CA LEU A 386 -9.62 -20.18 1.93
C LEU A 386 -9.99 -18.69 1.93
N ARG A 387 -9.02 -17.77 1.93
CA ARG A 387 -9.27 -16.33 1.89
C ARG A 387 -9.91 -15.91 0.57
N LEU A 388 -9.38 -16.33 -0.56
CA LEU A 388 -9.95 -16.01 -1.87
C LEU A 388 -11.39 -16.53 -1.98
N LEU A 389 -11.63 -17.75 -1.52
CA LEU A 389 -12.95 -18.35 -1.51
C LEU A 389 -13.89 -17.59 -0.55
N TYR A 390 -13.42 -17.23 0.65
CA TYR A 390 -14.15 -16.43 1.62
C TYR A 390 -14.61 -15.07 1.04
N PHE A 391 -13.70 -14.34 0.36
CA PHE A 391 -14.03 -13.06 -0.28
C PHE A 391 -14.80 -13.20 -1.60
N SER A 392 -14.81 -14.39 -2.20
CA SER A 392 -15.62 -14.67 -3.39
C SER A 392 -17.10 -14.85 -3.06
N PHE A 393 -17.46 -15.14 -1.80
CA PHE A 393 -18.87 -15.30 -1.42
C PHE A 393 -19.69 -14.04 -1.70
N PRO A 394 -20.80 -14.14 -2.46
CA PRO A 394 -21.62 -12.99 -2.83
C PRO A 394 -22.22 -12.23 -1.64
N LEU A 395 -22.35 -12.87 -0.47
CA LEU A 395 -22.73 -12.26 0.81
C LEU A 395 -21.87 -11.03 1.16
N MET A 396 -20.58 -11.05 0.79
CA MET A 396 -19.67 -9.93 1.00
C MET A 396 -19.83 -8.83 -0.05
N ARG A 397 -20.53 -9.08 -1.17
CA ARG A 397 -20.74 -8.10 -2.24
C ARG A 397 -22.10 -7.41 -2.13
N LYS A 398 -23.18 -8.14 -1.90
CA LYS A 398 -24.53 -7.55 -1.82
C LYS A 398 -24.84 -7.10 -0.38
N PRO A 399 -25.18 -5.82 -0.13
CA PRO A 399 -25.36 -5.30 1.23
C PRO A 399 -26.71 -5.65 1.87
N ARG A 400 -27.68 -6.17 1.10
CA ARG A 400 -29.09 -6.30 1.51
C ARG A 400 -29.29 -7.08 2.81
N GLY A 401 -28.70 -8.28 2.92
CA GLY A 401 -28.84 -9.11 4.13
C GLY A 401 -28.12 -8.59 5.38
N ILE A 402 -27.20 -7.63 5.24
CA ILE A 402 -26.41 -7.08 6.35
C ILE A 402 -26.95 -5.72 6.79
N GLN A 403 -27.51 -4.93 5.85
CA GLN A 403 -28.15 -3.65 6.13
C GLN A 403 -29.34 -3.77 7.08
N GLY A 404 -30.08 -4.88 7.11
CA GLY A 404 -31.20 -5.02 8.05
C GLY A 404 -30.76 -4.95 9.52
N ALA A 405 -29.51 -5.31 9.86
CA ALA A 405 -28.97 -5.10 11.20
C ALA A 405 -28.84 -3.60 11.56
N LEU A 406 -28.71 -2.73 10.55
CA LEU A 406 -28.63 -1.27 10.66
C LEU A 406 -29.99 -0.58 10.44
N ASN A 407 -31.03 -1.32 10.10
CA ASN A 407 -32.38 -0.76 9.93
C ASN A 407 -33.15 -0.65 11.24
N GLY A 408 -32.68 -1.31 12.30
CA GLY A 408 -33.27 -1.20 13.64
C GLY A 408 -33.13 0.20 14.22
N ARG A 409 -34.09 0.62 15.06
CA ARG A 409 -33.95 1.83 15.88
C ARG A 409 -32.91 1.59 16.98
N PRO A 410 -32.10 2.61 17.32
CA PRO A 410 -31.15 2.48 18.41
C PRO A 410 -31.88 2.30 19.74
N THR A 411 -31.28 1.51 20.63
CA THR A 411 -31.82 1.30 21.97
C THR A 411 -31.17 2.29 22.96
N PRO A 412 -31.97 2.97 23.80
CA PRO A 412 -31.43 3.91 24.78
C PRO A 412 -30.63 3.20 25.89
N GLY A 413 -29.85 3.96 26.66
CA GLY A 413 -29.03 3.44 27.75
C GLY A 413 -27.67 2.86 27.32
N ALA A 414 -26.90 2.37 28.30
CA ALA A 414 -25.55 1.81 28.09
C ALA A 414 -25.59 0.42 27.45
N ALA A 415 -26.49 -0.46 27.91
CA ALA A 415 -26.70 -1.76 27.29
C ALA A 415 -27.16 -1.62 25.83
N GLY A 416 -28.03 -0.64 25.55
CA GLY A 416 -28.44 -0.32 24.20
C GLY A 416 -27.30 0.22 23.33
N ALA A 417 -26.41 1.03 23.91
CA ALA A 417 -25.20 1.47 23.21
C ALA A 417 -24.29 0.31 22.79
N LEU A 418 -24.09 -0.68 23.67
CA LEU A 418 -23.30 -1.87 23.35
C LEU A 418 -23.96 -2.70 22.24
N LEU A 419 -25.27 -2.92 22.33
CA LEU A 419 -26.06 -3.59 21.28
C LEU A 419 -25.96 -2.87 19.94
N ASP A 420 -26.04 -1.54 19.94
CA ASP A 420 -25.93 -0.75 18.72
C ASP A 420 -24.51 -0.79 18.13
N VAL A 421 -23.45 -0.80 18.97
CA VAL A 421 -22.07 -1.02 18.50
C VAL A 421 -21.92 -2.41 17.88
N LEU A 422 -22.49 -3.44 18.50
CA LEU A 422 -22.47 -4.80 17.95
C LEU A 422 -23.23 -4.87 16.61
N ARG A 423 -24.41 -4.24 16.52
CA ARG A 423 -25.18 -4.12 15.27
C ARG A 423 -24.39 -3.37 14.20
N VAL A 424 -23.69 -2.30 14.56
CA VAL A 424 -22.82 -1.55 13.64
C VAL A 424 -21.64 -2.40 13.18
N ALA A 425 -20.95 -3.09 14.08
CA ALA A 425 -19.84 -3.98 13.73
C ALA A 425 -20.30 -5.13 12.81
N TRP A 426 -21.49 -5.67 13.06
CA TRP A 426 -22.11 -6.70 12.21
C TRP A 426 -22.54 -6.14 10.85
N GLY A 427 -23.21 -4.99 10.86
CA GLY A 427 -23.76 -4.29 9.71
C GLY A 427 -22.72 -3.67 8.77
N SER A 428 -21.56 -3.31 9.30
CA SER A 428 -20.43 -2.75 8.55
C SER A 428 -19.50 -3.83 7.98
N ARG A 429 -19.83 -5.12 8.12
CA ARG A 429 -19.00 -6.26 7.70
C ARG A 429 -17.66 -6.34 8.43
N ILE A 430 -17.44 -5.54 9.48
CA ILE A 430 -16.22 -5.59 10.28
C ILE A 430 -16.07 -6.97 10.92
N VAL A 431 -17.18 -7.59 11.35
CA VAL A 431 -17.21 -8.97 11.89
C VAL A 431 -16.81 -10.04 10.85
N ALA A 432 -16.81 -9.75 9.55
CA ALA A 432 -16.26 -10.69 8.55
C ALA A 432 -14.73 -10.54 8.35
N VAL A 433 -14.21 -9.36 8.67
CA VAL A 433 -12.80 -8.98 8.50
C VAL A 433 -12.00 -9.28 9.77
N LEU A 434 -12.63 -9.17 10.94
CA LEU A 434 -12.07 -9.50 12.24
C LEU A 434 -11.56 -10.95 12.32
N PRO A 435 -12.36 -11.97 11.94
CA PRO A 435 -11.95 -13.36 12.06
C PRO A 435 -10.80 -13.65 11.11
N THR A 436 -10.84 -13.16 9.86
CA THR A 436 -9.73 -13.35 8.88
C THR A 436 -8.39 -12.86 9.39
N SER A 437 -8.38 -11.96 10.37
CA SER A 437 -7.20 -11.46 11.05
C SER A 437 -6.73 -12.36 12.21
N LEU A 438 -7.67 -13.03 12.87
CA LEU A 438 -7.42 -13.96 13.97
C LEU A 438 -7.06 -15.38 13.48
N ILE A 439 -7.52 -15.80 12.28
CA ILE A 439 -7.30 -17.18 11.78
C ILE A 439 -5.83 -17.42 11.38
N THR A 440 -5.10 -16.36 11.06
CA THR A 440 -3.76 -16.46 10.47
C THR A 440 -2.79 -15.60 11.28
N PRO A 441 -2.04 -16.19 12.22
CA PRO A 441 -1.00 -15.45 12.92
C PRO A 441 0.01 -14.88 11.90
N LEU A 442 0.53 -13.70 12.22
CA LEU A 442 1.46 -12.92 11.39
C LEU A 442 2.75 -13.67 11.03
N ASP A 443 3.08 -14.72 11.78
CA ASP A 443 4.26 -15.56 11.53
C ASP A 443 4.10 -16.47 10.31
N ILE A 444 2.86 -16.85 9.98
CA ILE A 444 2.55 -17.76 8.84
C ILE A 444 2.31 -16.96 7.56
N LEU A 445 1.83 -15.72 7.69
CA LEU A 445 1.53 -14.86 6.54
C LEU A 445 2.20 -13.50 6.74
N PRO A 446 3.05 -13.04 5.80
CA PRO A 446 3.72 -11.77 5.95
C PRO A 446 2.72 -10.64 6.24
N LEU A 447 3.13 -9.68 7.07
CA LEU A 447 2.36 -8.50 7.46
C LEU A 447 1.65 -7.83 6.28
N VAL A 448 2.28 -7.84 5.10
CA VAL A 448 1.79 -7.21 3.88
C VAL A 448 0.41 -7.75 3.44
N PRO A 449 0.23 -9.04 3.07
CA PRO A 449 -1.10 -9.62 2.77
C PRO A 449 -2.17 -9.31 3.81
N HIS A 450 -1.77 -9.17 5.07
CA HIS A 450 -2.71 -8.89 6.13
C HIS A 450 -3.18 -7.43 6.12
N LEU A 451 -2.25 -6.48 6.03
CA LEU A 451 -2.54 -5.05 5.86
C LEU A 451 -3.40 -4.78 4.62
N ILE A 452 -3.17 -5.54 3.54
CA ILE A 452 -3.98 -5.44 2.32
C ILE A 452 -5.42 -5.83 2.54
N LEU A 453 -5.64 -6.94 3.25
CA LEU A 453 -6.98 -7.40 3.55
C LEU A 453 -7.73 -6.35 4.37
N GLN A 454 -7.01 -5.67 5.28
CA GLN A 454 -7.54 -4.55 6.04
C GLN A 454 -7.83 -3.34 5.17
N VAL A 455 -6.93 -2.95 4.27
CA VAL A 455 -7.17 -1.84 3.33
C VAL A 455 -8.37 -2.14 2.43
N TYR A 456 -8.49 -3.38 1.93
CA TYR A 456 -9.64 -3.80 1.14
C TYR A 456 -10.94 -3.74 1.94
N ALA A 457 -10.93 -4.22 3.19
CA ALA A 457 -12.06 -4.11 4.10
C ALA A 457 -12.49 -2.66 4.33
N ILE A 458 -11.53 -1.78 4.63
CA ILE A 458 -11.77 -0.34 4.80
C ILE A 458 -12.33 0.28 3.52
N ALA A 459 -11.77 -0.06 2.35
CA ALA A 459 -12.26 0.42 1.07
C ALA A 459 -13.69 -0.05 0.76
N MET A 460 -14.04 -1.28 1.14
CA MET A 460 -15.39 -1.83 0.99
C MET A 460 -16.41 -1.15 1.92
N VAL A 461 -16.00 -0.72 3.12
CA VAL A 461 -16.83 0.09 4.02
C VAL A 461 -17.01 1.49 3.46
N ARG A 462 -15.92 2.12 3.02
CA ARG A 462 -15.93 3.49 2.49
C ARG A 462 -16.71 3.64 1.19
N SER A 463 -16.67 2.65 0.31
CA SER A 463 -17.39 2.69 -0.97
C SER A 463 -18.90 2.51 -0.83
N ASN A 464 -19.41 2.34 0.39
CA ASN A 464 -20.80 2.01 0.64
C ASN A 464 -21.51 3.12 1.44
N SER A 465 -21.75 4.26 0.78
CA SER A 465 -22.47 5.41 1.35
C SER A 465 -23.84 5.05 1.93
N SER A 466 -24.45 3.97 1.44
CA SER A 466 -25.70 3.43 1.95
C SER A 466 -25.64 2.98 3.42
N LEU A 467 -24.45 2.65 3.96
CA LEU A 467 -24.27 2.33 5.38
C LEU A 467 -24.59 3.56 6.24
N CYS A 468 -24.07 4.73 5.88
CA CYS A 468 -24.32 5.96 6.63
C CYS A 468 -25.73 6.51 6.46
N ALA A 469 -26.45 6.08 5.43
CA ALA A 469 -27.88 6.36 5.24
C ALA A 469 -28.79 5.42 6.05
N ALA A 470 -28.25 4.35 6.66
CA ALA A 470 -29.06 3.38 7.39
C ALA A 470 -29.72 4.02 8.63
N PRO A 471 -30.99 3.69 8.95
CA PRO A 471 -31.75 4.29 10.05
C PRO A 471 -31.01 4.34 11.39
N LEU A 472 -30.29 3.26 11.76
CA LEU A 472 -29.53 3.19 13.00
C LEU A 472 -28.42 4.25 13.04
N LEU A 473 -27.68 4.42 11.95
CA LEU A 473 -26.54 5.35 11.85
C LEU A 473 -26.98 6.79 11.57
N ALA A 474 -28.13 6.98 10.92
CA ALA A 474 -28.74 8.28 10.72
C ALA A 474 -29.35 8.85 12.01
N HIS A 475 -29.70 8.00 12.98
CA HIS A 475 -30.36 8.41 14.21
C HIS A 475 -29.48 9.33 15.08
N PRO A 476 -30.05 10.41 15.67
CA PRO A 476 -29.28 11.39 16.45
C PRO A 476 -28.53 10.79 17.65
N ILE A 477 -29.13 9.85 18.37
CA ILE A 477 -28.47 9.15 19.49
C ILE A 477 -27.21 8.43 19.04
N THR A 478 -27.28 7.64 17.96
CA THR A 478 -26.13 6.91 17.42
C THR A 478 -25.06 7.87 16.90
N ARG A 479 -25.45 8.96 16.22
CA ARG A 479 -24.52 10.01 15.80
C ARG A 479 -23.79 10.64 16.98
N GLN A 480 -24.50 10.94 18.07
CA GLN A 480 -23.88 11.49 19.27
C GLN A 480 -22.90 10.49 19.91
N ARG A 481 -23.23 9.20 19.92
CA ARG A 481 -22.33 8.13 20.39
C ARG A 481 -21.09 8.00 19.50
N LEU A 482 -21.25 8.04 18.18
CA LEU A 482 -20.13 8.00 17.22
C LEU A 482 -19.24 9.23 17.32
N ARG A 483 -19.80 10.43 17.56
CA ARG A 483 -19.00 11.64 17.82
C ARG A 483 -18.20 11.52 19.11
N ARG A 484 -18.82 11.03 20.19
CA ARG A 484 -18.12 10.76 21.45
C ARG A 484 -16.99 9.75 21.25
N LEU A 485 -17.26 8.68 20.51
CA LEU A 485 -16.24 7.69 20.17
C LEU A 485 -15.10 8.36 19.39
N TYR A 486 -15.41 9.13 18.35
CA TYR A 486 -14.43 9.85 17.55
C TYR A 486 -13.57 10.81 18.39
N HIS A 487 -14.15 11.57 19.32
CA HIS A 487 -13.38 12.41 20.24
C HIS A 487 -12.50 11.61 21.20
N TRP A 488 -13.01 10.52 21.78
CA TRP A 488 -12.20 9.63 22.61
C TRP A 488 -11.01 9.07 21.84
N MET A 489 -11.18 8.83 20.54
CA MET A 489 -10.11 8.33 19.67
C MET A 489 -9.07 9.39 19.35
N ASP A 490 -9.48 10.63 19.08
CA ASP A 490 -8.55 11.76 18.90
C ASP A 490 -7.67 11.92 20.15
N VAL A 491 -8.26 11.79 21.33
CA VAL A 491 -7.53 11.79 22.61
C VAL A 491 -6.61 10.57 22.75
N LEU A 492 -7.08 9.37 22.42
CA LEU A 492 -6.26 8.15 22.50
C LEU A 492 -5.03 8.23 21.57
N LEU A 493 -5.20 8.77 20.36
CA LEU A 493 -4.10 8.98 19.40
C LEU A 493 -3.09 10.03 19.87
N LEU A 494 -3.52 11.02 20.66
CA LEU A 494 -2.62 11.99 21.31
C LEU A 494 -1.80 11.36 22.45
N VAL A 495 -2.34 10.33 23.12
CA VAL A 495 -1.68 9.63 24.24
C VAL A 495 -0.73 8.53 23.77
N LEU A 496 -0.97 7.94 22.59
CA LEU A 496 -0.07 6.94 22.03
C LEU A 496 1.29 7.59 21.67
N PRO A 497 2.44 7.03 22.10
CA PRO A 497 3.77 7.64 21.97
C PRO A 497 4.27 7.81 20.51
N SER A 498 3.41 7.51 19.53
CA SER A 498 3.69 7.60 18.09
C SER A 498 2.70 8.51 17.33
N GLY A 499 1.90 9.34 18.04
CA GLY A 499 0.81 10.16 17.49
C GLY A 499 1.17 11.10 16.33
N ALA A 500 2.45 11.25 15.98
CA ALA A 500 2.90 12.12 14.90
C ALA A 500 2.86 11.52 13.48
N LEU A 501 2.72 10.19 13.29
CA LEU A 501 3.13 9.59 12.00
C LEU A 501 2.04 8.98 11.11
N LEU A 502 0.80 8.73 11.55
CA LEU A 502 -0.11 7.89 10.74
C LEU A 502 -1.49 8.44 10.37
N LEU A 503 -1.98 9.56 10.90
CA LEU A 503 -3.25 10.14 10.43
C LEU A 503 -3.20 11.68 10.32
N PRO A 504 -3.71 12.28 9.23
CA PRO A 504 -3.62 13.72 9.01
C PRO A 504 -4.61 14.49 9.89
N GLY A 505 -4.10 15.26 10.85
CA GLY A 505 -4.84 16.17 11.74
C GLY A 505 -5.46 17.40 11.06
N LYS A 506 -5.95 17.29 9.82
CA LYS A 506 -6.57 18.42 9.09
C LYS A 506 -8.10 18.38 9.04
N ALA A 507 -8.75 17.33 9.54
CA ALA A 507 -10.21 17.27 9.56
C ALA A 507 -10.83 18.13 10.67
N THR A 508 -10.08 18.41 11.75
CA THR A 508 -10.56 19.14 12.93
C THR A 508 -10.66 20.64 12.71
N ASP A 509 -9.73 21.27 11.99
CA ASP A 509 -9.74 22.74 11.80
C ASP A 509 -10.92 23.23 10.96
N SER A 510 -11.40 22.41 10.02
CA SER A 510 -12.61 22.70 9.23
C SER A 510 -13.93 22.54 10.01
N LEU A 511 -13.91 21.93 11.20
CA LEU A 511 -15.11 21.77 12.05
C LEU A 511 -15.27 22.89 13.08
N THR A 512 -14.18 23.54 13.50
CA THR A 512 -14.21 24.66 14.44
C THR A 512 -14.51 26.02 13.79
N GLN A 513 -14.34 26.14 12.47
CA GLN A 513 -14.54 27.43 11.78
C GLN A 513 -16.00 27.72 11.37
N GLN A 514 -16.94 26.80 11.60
CA GLN A 514 -18.34 26.93 11.13
C GLN A 514 -19.34 27.42 12.20
N THR A 515 -18.87 27.83 13.38
CA THR A 515 -19.73 28.40 14.44
C THR A 515 -19.53 29.91 14.59
N LYS A 516 -19.41 30.66 13.50
CA LYS A 516 -19.58 32.12 13.55
C LYS A 516 -21.07 32.42 13.36
N PRO A 517 -21.81 32.83 14.41
CA PRO A 517 -23.22 33.15 14.30
C PRO A 517 -23.34 34.50 13.57
N GLY A 518 -23.87 34.48 12.34
CA GLY A 518 -24.03 35.70 11.55
C GLY A 518 -24.30 35.40 10.08
N ASP A 519 -25.47 34.84 9.80
CA ASP A 519 -26.34 35.06 8.62
C ASP A 519 -27.27 33.85 8.47
N ASP A 520 -28.54 34.05 8.83
CA ASP A 520 -29.53 32.99 9.08
C ASP A 520 -30.27 32.45 7.83
N SER A 521 -29.87 32.79 6.61
CA SER A 521 -30.77 32.65 5.46
C SER A 521 -30.55 31.46 4.51
N ASP A 522 -29.45 30.70 4.53
CA ASP A 522 -29.23 29.61 3.53
C ASP A 522 -28.55 28.31 4.05
N SER A 523 -28.51 28.09 5.36
CA SER A 523 -27.71 27.03 5.99
C SER A 523 -28.29 25.60 5.90
N SER A 524 -29.50 25.39 5.36
CA SER A 524 -30.15 24.07 5.37
C SER A 524 -29.55 23.05 4.39
N SER A 525 -28.85 23.51 3.35
CA SER A 525 -28.35 22.63 2.27
C SER A 525 -26.96 22.01 2.52
N GLN A 526 -26.14 22.56 3.42
CA GLN A 526 -24.76 22.08 3.67
C GLN A 526 -24.61 21.05 4.79
N GLN A 527 -25.60 20.94 5.68
CA GLN A 527 -25.56 20.03 6.82
C GLN A 527 -25.44 18.51 6.50
N PRO A 528 -26.03 17.96 5.40
CA PRO A 528 -25.98 16.52 5.16
C PRO A 528 -24.58 15.99 4.81
N HIS A 529 -23.74 16.79 4.15
CA HIS A 529 -22.40 16.37 3.74
C HIS A 529 -21.44 16.18 4.93
N ALA A 530 -21.47 17.09 5.91
CA ALA A 530 -20.63 17.00 7.11
C ALA A 530 -20.99 15.76 7.95
N ALA A 531 -22.27 15.44 8.09
CA ALA A 531 -22.73 14.26 8.82
C ALA A 531 -22.29 12.94 8.16
N MET A 532 -22.28 12.90 6.83
CA MET A 532 -21.84 11.71 6.08
C MET A 532 -20.32 11.48 6.26
N ALA A 533 -19.52 12.54 6.17
CA ALA A 533 -18.07 12.45 6.39
C ALA A 533 -17.71 11.98 7.81
N GLN A 534 -18.43 12.44 8.84
CA GLN A 534 -18.24 11.98 10.22
C GLN A 534 -18.54 10.48 10.38
N CYS A 535 -19.62 10.00 9.76
CA CYS A 535 -19.98 8.58 9.79
C CYS A 535 -18.92 7.72 9.08
N GLU A 536 -18.46 8.11 7.90
CA GLU A 536 -17.40 7.40 7.17
C GLU A 536 -16.09 7.36 7.98
N GLY A 537 -15.71 8.48 8.61
CA GLY A 537 -14.53 8.55 9.47
C GLY A 537 -14.60 7.56 10.64
N ALA A 538 -15.73 7.52 11.35
CA ALA A 538 -15.92 6.63 12.48
C ALA A 538 -15.91 5.14 12.08
N LEU A 539 -16.54 4.78 10.95
CA LEU A 539 -16.55 3.40 10.46
C LEU A 539 -15.16 2.94 9.98
N ASN A 540 -14.43 3.79 9.27
CA ASN A 540 -13.06 3.49 8.81
C ASN A 540 -12.12 3.24 9.99
N PHE A 541 -12.24 4.07 11.04
CA PHE A 541 -11.44 3.88 12.23
C PHE A 541 -11.84 2.61 12.99
N LEU A 542 -13.13 2.35 13.18
CA LEU A 542 -13.59 1.14 13.85
C LEU A 542 -13.04 -0.11 13.14
N ALA A 543 -13.05 -0.11 11.80
CA ALA A 543 -12.42 -1.15 10.99
C ALA A 543 -10.90 -1.22 11.18
N ALA A 544 -10.21 -0.07 11.22
CA ALA A 544 -8.77 -0.02 11.43
C ALA A 544 -8.36 -0.51 12.83
N VAL A 545 -9.05 -0.09 13.90
CA VAL A 545 -8.76 -0.54 15.27
C VAL A 545 -9.04 -2.01 15.41
N LEU A 546 -10.23 -2.46 15.02
CA LEU A 546 -10.56 -3.88 15.15
C LEU A 546 -9.71 -4.77 14.22
N GLY A 547 -9.25 -4.23 13.09
CA GLY A 547 -8.41 -4.93 12.13
C GLY A 547 -6.91 -4.92 12.45
N LEU A 548 -6.38 -3.90 13.12
CA LEU A 548 -4.95 -3.76 13.44
C LEU A 548 -4.64 -4.05 14.90
N LEU A 549 -5.47 -3.54 15.82
CA LEU A 549 -5.22 -3.64 17.26
C LEU A 549 -5.45 -5.06 17.75
N LEU A 550 -6.44 -5.77 17.21
CA LEU A 550 -6.74 -7.14 17.63
C LEU A 550 -5.62 -8.12 17.27
N PRO A 551 -5.08 -8.12 16.03
CA PRO A 551 -3.91 -8.93 15.70
C PRO A 551 -2.70 -8.57 16.56
N LEU A 552 -2.43 -7.28 16.76
CA LEU A 552 -1.31 -6.82 17.59
C LEU A 552 -1.43 -7.30 19.04
N LEU A 553 -2.64 -7.24 19.62
CA LEU A 553 -2.90 -7.76 20.97
C LEU A 553 -2.76 -9.27 21.04
N THR A 554 -3.16 -10.00 19.99
CA THR A 554 -2.97 -11.46 19.95
C THR A 554 -1.50 -11.84 19.80
N THR A 555 -0.72 -11.11 19.01
CA THR A 555 0.72 -11.38 18.87
C THR A 555 1.50 -11.00 20.11
N ALA A 556 1.16 -9.87 20.75
CA ALA A 556 1.84 -9.39 21.97
C ALA A 556 1.61 -10.29 23.19
N LYS A 557 0.55 -11.11 23.19
CA LYS A 557 0.28 -12.11 24.25
C LYS A 557 0.95 -13.47 23.98
N LEU A 558 1.44 -13.68 22.76
CA LEU A 558 2.10 -14.92 22.33
C LEU A 558 3.64 -14.81 22.40
N SER A 559 4.19 -13.59 22.29
CA SER A 559 5.56 -13.24 22.68
C SER A 559 5.70 -13.13 24.19
#